data_AF-A0A2P5TIH0-F1
#
_entry.id   AF-A0A2P5TIH0-F1
#
_cell.length_a   1.000
_cell.length_b   1.000
_cell.length_c   1.000
_cell.angle_alpha   90.00
_cell.angle_beta   90.00
_cell.angle_gamma   90.00
#
_symmetry.space_group_name_H-M   'P 1'
#
loop_
_entity.id
_entity.type
_entity.pdbx_description
1 polymer ?
#
loop_
_entity_poly.entity_id
_entity_poly.type
_entity_poly.pdbx_seq_one_letter_code
_entity_poly.pdbx_strand_id
1 'polypeptide(L)'
;GQSAQANACYEFGLSREYELWQLDPAPLWPVMIEALQAGQDKAVLAANFHLSLVRGLCHMVRRLRRLEGVTFTAVALSGGVMQNRLVLEPLIEELEAMGLTVLTQSQAPSNDGGIALGQAAIALTQCMAKR
;
A
#
# COMPACT_ATOMS: atom_id res chain seq x y z
N GLY A 1 4.17 -26.88 -16.85
CA GLY A 1 4.85 -25.92 -15.97
C GLY A 1 3.88 -25.51 -14.90
N GLN A 2 4.12 -25.91 -13.66
CA GLN A 2 3.24 -25.57 -12.54
C GLN A 2 3.46 -24.09 -12.22
N SER A 3 2.39 -23.31 -12.30
CA SER A 3 2.36 -21.92 -11.87
C SER A 3 2.78 -21.83 -10.40
N ALA A 4 3.90 -21.15 -10.16
CA ALA A 4 4.34 -20.70 -8.86
C ALA A 4 3.20 -19.89 -8.19
N GLN A 5 2.39 -20.54 -7.36
CA GLN A 5 1.22 -19.92 -6.76
C GLN A 5 1.62 -19.33 -5.40
N ALA A 6 1.45 -18.01 -5.25
CA ALA A 6 1.65 -17.32 -3.98
C ALA A 6 0.63 -17.85 -2.96
N ASN A 7 1.10 -18.39 -1.84
CA ASN A 7 0.24 -19.06 -0.86
C ASN A 7 0.64 -18.77 0.59
N ALA A 8 1.67 -17.94 0.79
CA ALA A 8 2.14 -17.52 2.11
C ALA A 8 2.06 -16.00 2.23
N CYS A 9 1.54 -15.53 3.35
CA CYS A 9 1.56 -14.13 3.74
C CYS A 9 2.52 -13.99 4.92
N TYR A 10 3.56 -13.19 4.74
CA TYR A 10 4.45 -12.80 5.83
C TYR A 10 3.83 -11.59 6.53
N GLU A 11 3.93 -11.55 7.85
CA GLU A 11 3.30 -10.49 8.64
C GLU A 11 4.20 -9.25 8.67
N PHE A 12 3.61 -8.10 8.33
CA PHE A 12 4.19 -6.81 8.68
C PHE A 12 3.79 -6.47 10.10
N GLY A 13 4.77 -6.05 10.91
CA GLY A 13 4.48 -5.47 12.21
C GLY A 13 3.75 -4.15 12.07
N LEU A 14 2.96 -3.78 13.06
CA LEU A 14 2.52 -2.41 13.25
C LEU A 14 3.11 -1.88 14.54
N SER A 15 3.93 -0.85 14.41
CA SER A 15 4.47 -0.10 15.55
C SER A 15 3.89 1.30 15.56
N ARG A 16 4.01 1.97 16.71
CA ARG A 16 3.67 3.38 16.85
C ARG A 16 4.90 4.12 17.34
N GLU A 17 5.38 5.07 16.57
CA GLU A 17 6.54 5.90 16.90
C GLU A 17 6.19 7.36 16.66
N TYR A 18 6.53 8.23 17.60
CA TYR A 18 6.28 9.67 17.52
C TYR A 18 4.83 10.00 17.08
N GLU A 19 3.86 9.33 17.72
CA GLU A 19 2.41 9.40 17.45
C GLU A 19 1.93 8.82 16.10
N LEU A 20 2.83 8.48 15.18
CA LEU A 20 2.51 7.92 13.86
C LEU A 20 2.51 6.39 13.87
N TRP A 21 1.59 5.81 13.12
CA TRP A 21 1.61 4.37 12.83
C TRP A 21 2.65 4.07 11.75
N GLN A 22 3.48 3.06 11.99
CA GLN A 22 4.45 2.56 11.04
C GLN A 22 4.17 1.11 10.69
N LEU A 23 4.40 0.77 9.42
CA LEU A 23 4.36 -0.60 8.94
C LEU A 23 5.79 -1.14 8.97
N ASP A 24 6.06 -2.07 9.89
CA ASP A 24 7.40 -2.60 10.16
C ASP A 24 7.65 -3.87 9.34
N PRO A 25 8.61 -3.86 8.40
CA PRO A 25 8.99 -5.05 7.64
C PRO A 25 9.93 -5.99 8.41
N ALA A 26 10.47 -5.61 9.56
CA ALA A 26 11.47 -6.39 10.28
C ALA A 26 11.04 -7.85 10.56
N PRO A 27 9.79 -8.14 10.96
CA PRO A 27 9.34 -9.51 11.21
C PRO A 27 9.30 -10.39 9.94
N LEU A 28 9.16 -9.77 8.76
CA LEU A 28 9.05 -10.48 7.49
C LEU A 28 10.41 -11.01 7.01
N TRP A 29 11.51 -10.30 7.29
CA TRP A 29 12.82 -10.64 6.75
C TRP A 29 13.35 -12.02 7.17
N PRO A 30 13.35 -12.41 8.45
CA PRO A 30 13.83 -13.73 8.86
C PRO A 30 13.11 -14.85 8.13
N VAL A 31 11.78 -14.78 8.05
CA VAL A 31 10.95 -15.82 7.41
C VAL A 31 11.23 -15.92 5.90
N MET A 32 11.39 -14.79 5.22
CA MET A 32 11.73 -14.79 3.80
C MET A 32 13.15 -15.30 3.54
N ILE A 33 14.11 -14.97 4.40
CA ILE A 33 15.49 -15.43 4.29
C ILE A 33 15.56 -16.94 4.53
N GLU A 34 14.86 -17.46 5.54
CA GLU A 34 14.75 -18.89 5.80
C GLU A 34 14.15 -19.64 4.60
N ALA A 35 13.06 -19.12 4.03
CA ALA A 35 12.44 -19.71 2.85
C ALA A 35 13.37 -19.70 1.62
N LEU A 36 14.15 -18.63 1.45
CA LEU A 36 15.18 -18.54 0.41
C LEU A 36 16.29 -19.58 0.63
N GLN A 37 16.77 -19.74 1.87
CA GLN A 37 17.78 -20.72 2.23
C GLN A 37 17.28 -22.16 2.09
N ALA A 38 15.99 -22.40 2.30
CA ALA A 38 15.32 -23.67 2.07
C ALA A 38 15.10 -23.99 0.58
N GLY A 39 15.55 -23.12 -0.33
CA GLY A 39 15.50 -23.36 -1.78
C GLY A 39 14.14 -23.06 -2.41
N GLN A 40 13.29 -22.25 -1.78
CA GLN A 40 12.05 -21.80 -2.42
C GLN A 40 12.34 -20.99 -3.70
N ASP A 41 11.43 -21.13 -4.66
CA ASP A 41 11.52 -20.41 -5.92
C ASP A 41 11.43 -18.89 -5.70
N LYS A 42 12.33 -18.15 -6.34
CA LYS A 42 12.43 -16.69 -6.17
C LYS A 42 11.19 -15.95 -6.65
N ALA A 43 10.51 -16.45 -7.69
CA ALA A 43 9.28 -15.83 -8.17
C ALA A 43 8.14 -16.04 -7.17
N VAL A 44 8.07 -17.20 -6.51
CA VAL A 44 7.13 -17.43 -5.39
C VAL A 44 7.40 -16.47 -4.24
N LEU A 45 8.65 -16.34 -3.81
CA LEU A 45 9.03 -15.44 -2.72
C LEU A 45 8.71 -13.97 -3.03
N ALA A 46 8.99 -13.53 -4.26
CA ALA A 46 8.64 -12.19 -4.72
C ALA A 46 7.13 -11.97 -4.73
N ALA A 47 6.34 -12.93 -5.22
CA ALA A 47 4.88 -12.83 -5.23
C ALA A 47 4.31 -12.76 -3.80
N ASN A 48 4.79 -13.62 -2.89
CA ASN A 48 4.40 -13.59 -1.48
C ASN A 48 4.76 -12.26 -0.81
N PHE A 49 5.90 -11.64 -1.13
CA PHE A 49 6.25 -10.31 -0.63
C PHE A 49 5.25 -9.24 -1.07
N HIS A 50 4.91 -9.17 -2.35
CA HIS A 50 3.92 -8.18 -2.85
C HIS A 50 2.56 -8.38 -2.16
N LEU A 51 2.10 -9.62 -2.04
CA LEU A 51 0.86 -9.95 -1.32
C LEU A 51 0.93 -9.51 0.15
N SER A 52 2.05 -9.77 0.82
CA SER A 52 2.27 -9.39 2.22
C SER A 52 2.23 -7.87 2.40
N LEU A 53 2.82 -7.12 1.46
CA LEU A 53 2.79 -5.65 1.47
C LEU A 53 1.35 -5.13 1.32
N VAL A 54 0.58 -5.68 0.38
CA VAL A 54 -0.84 -5.34 0.19
C VAL A 54 -1.62 -5.56 1.50
N ARG A 55 -1.45 -6.73 2.13
CA ARG A 55 -2.12 -7.06 3.39
C ARG A 55 -1.70 -6.12 4.53
N GLY A 56 -0.42 -5.78 4.62
CA GLY A 56 0.10 -4.82 5.60
C GLY A 56 -0.52 -3.43 5.43
N LEU A 57 -0.58 -2.91 4.20
CA LEU A 57 -1.23 -1.63 3.88
C LEU A 57 -2.73 -1.66 4.22
N CYS A 58 -3.44 -2.73 3.85
CA CYS A 58 -4.83 -2.94 4.21
C CYS A 58 -5.04 -2.98 5.73
N HIS A 59 -4.14 -3.63 6.48
CA HIS A 59 -4.19 -3.66 7.93
C HIS A 59 -4.02 -2.25 8.51
N MET A 60 -3.08 -1.47 7.99
CA MET A 60 -2.88 -0.07 8.38
C MET A 60 -4.14 0.76 8.18
N VAL A 61 -4.79 0.66 7.01
CA VAL A 61 -6.05 1.38 6.73
C VAL A 61 -7.14 1.00 7.73
N ARG A 62 -7.30 -0.30 8.05
CA ARG A 62 -8.25 -0.76 9.08
C ARG A 62 -7.89 -0.24 10.48
N ARG A 63 -6.60 -0.08 10.79
CA ARG A 63 -6.17 0.49 12.06
C ARG A 63 -6.54 1.96 12.15
N LEU A 64 -6.28 2.74 11.10
CA LEU A 64 -6.64 4.16 11.02
C LEU A 64 -8.14 4.39 11.15
N ARG A 65 -8.99 3.57 10.51
CA ARG A 65 -10.47 3.66 10.66
C ARG A 65 -10.98 3.42 12.08
N ARG A 66 -10.19 2.78 12.94
CA ARG A 66 -10.55 2.51 14.34
C ARG A 66 -10.05 3.57 15.32
N LEU A 67 -9.30 4.57 14.85
CA LEU A 67 -8.86 5.67 15.69
C LEU A 67 -10.04 6.62 15.94
N GLU A 68 -10.19 7.05 17.19
CA GLU A 68 -11.20 8.03 17.56
C GLU A 68 -11.01 9.34 16.80
N GLY A 69 -12.11 9.93 16.32
CA GLY A 69 -12.09 11.18 15.56
C GLY A 69 -11.60 11.08 14.11
N VAL A 70 -11.18 9.90 13.64
CA VAL A 70 -10.79 9.70 12.23
C VAL A 70 -11.98 9.13 11.45
N THR A 71 -12.36 9.80 10.35
CA THR A 71 -13.39 9.31 9.44
C THR A 71 -13.01 9.66 8.01
N PHE A 72 -13.04 8.66 7.13
CA PHE A 72 -12.83 8.82 5.70
C PHE A 72 -13.59 7.71 4.96
N THR A 73 -14.04 8.02 3.75
CA THR A 73 -14.76 7.09 2.86
C THR A 73 -13.97 6.77 1.60
N ALA A 74 -12.84 7.46 1.37
CA ALA A 74 -12.01 7.29 0.19
C ALA A 74 -10.53 7.14 0.54
N VAL A 75 -9.81 6.37 -0.29
CA VAL A 75 -8.35 6.20 -0.23
C VAL A 75 -7.77 6.50 -1.60
N ALA A 76 -6.82 7.43 -1.68
CA ALA A 76 -6.09 7.72 -2.91
C ALA A 76 -4.77 6.95 -2.95
N LEU A 77 -4.55 6.19 -4.02
CA LEU A 77 -3.31 5.46 -4.29
C LEU A 77 -2.52 6.21 -5.36
N SER A 78 -1.28 6.59 -5.02
CA SER A 78 -0.40 7.39 -5.87
C SER A 78 1.07 7.03 -5.61
N GLY A 79 1.97 7.60 -6.41
CA GLY A 79 3.41 7.36 -6.34
C GLY A 79 3.88 6.16 -7.17
N GLY A 80 5.18 6.10 -7.46
CA GLY A 80 5.74 5.16 -8.43
C GLY A 80 5.52 3.68 -8.10
N VAL A 81 5.42 3.32 -6.80
CA VAL A 81 5.12 1.94 -6.37
C VAL A 81 3.75 1.49 -6.87
N MET A 82 2.79 2.41 -6.99
CA MET A 82 1.44 2.12 -7.49
C MET A 82 1.41 1.86 -9.00
N GLN A 83 2.53 1.92 -9.72
CA GLN A 83 2.64 1.40 -11.10
C GLN A 83 2.77 -0.12 -11.14
N ASN A 84 3.17 -0.75 -10.03
CA ASN A 84 3.30 -2.19 -9.96
C ASN A 84 1.91 -2.83 -9.86
N ARG A 85 1.45 -3.44 -10.95
CA ARG A 85 0.13 -4.10 -11.02
C ARG A 85 -0.05 -5.21 -9.98
N LEU A 86 1.04 -5.89 -9.58
CA LEU A 86 1.01 -6.92 -8.53
C LEU A 86 0.71 -6.36 -7.14
N VAL A 87 0.87 -5.04 -6.94
CA VAL A 87 0.48 -4.33 -5.71
C VAL A 87 -0.83 -3.60 -5.91
N LEU A 88 -0.95 -2.85 -7.01
CA LEU A 88 -2.07 -1.95 -7.24
C LEU A 88 -3.40 -2.69 -7.34
N GLU A 89 -3.50 -3.71 -8.19
CA GLU A 89 -4.78 -4.38 -8.47
C GLU A 89 -5.33 -5.07 -7.20
N PRO A 90 -4.55 -5.90 -6.46
CA PRO A 90 -5.04 -6.52 -5.23
C PRO A 90 -5.33 -5.50 -4.12
N LEU A 91 -4.58 -4.39 -4.05
CA LEU A 91 -4.81 -3.34 -3.07
C LEU A 91 -6.13 -2.60 -3.33
N ILE A 92 -6.47 -2.32 -4.59
CA ILE A 92 -7.77 -1.75 -4.95
C ILE A 92 -8.89 -2.70 -4.51
N GLU A 93 -8.82 -3.96 -4.91
CA GLU A 93 -9.84 -4.97 -4.60
C GLU A 93 -10.07 -5.09 -3.08
N GLU A 94 -9.00 -5.18 -2.29
CA GLU A 94 -9.11 -5.29 -0.84
C GLU A 94 -9.67 -4.03 -0.16
N LEU A 95 -9.29 -2.84 -0.63
CA LEU A 95 -9.79 -1.58 -0.07
C LEU A 95 -11.25 -1.34 -0.44
N GLU A 96 -11.66 -1.65 -1.68
CA GLU A 96 -13.07 -1.59 -2.10
C GLU A 96 -13.93 -2.59 -1.32
N ALA A 97 -13.41 -3.81 -1.05
CA ALA A 97 -14.07 -4.77 -0.19
C ALA A 97 -14.23 -4.30 1.27
N MET A 98 -13.47 -3.29 1.71
CA MET A 98 -13.69 -2.61 3.01
C MET A 98 -14.76 -1.52 2.95
N GLY A 99 -15.40 -1.31 1.79
CA GLY A 99 -16.39 -0.27 1.56
C GLY A 99 -15.79 1.12 1.35
N LEU A 100 -14.54 1.21 0.88
CA LEU A 100 -13.86 2.47 0.59
C LEU A 100 -13.89 2.76 -0.92
N THR A 101 -14.10 4.02 -1.30
CA THR A 101 -13.84 4.48 -2.67
C THR A 101 -12.34 4.56 -2.90
N VAL A 102 -11.80 3.81 -3.86
CA VAL A 102 -10.38 3.88 -4.21
C VAL A 102 -10.18 4.84 -5.38
N LEU A 103 -9.28 5.81 -5.21
CA LEU A 103 -8.92 6.79 -6.23
C LEU A 103 -7.52 6.48 -6.74
N THR A 104 -7.38 6.32 -8.05
CA THR A 104 -6.09 6.09 -8.72
C THR A 104 -5.84 7.15 -9.80
N GLN A 105 -4.58 7.31 -10.20
CA GLN A 105 -4.23 8.25 -11.26
C GLN A 105 -4.68 7.71 -12.63
N SER A 106 -5.45 8.52 -13.36
CA SER A 106 -5.98 8.17 -14.69
C SER A 106 -5.32 8.96 -15.83
N GLN A 107 -5.07 10.25 -15.62
CA GLN A 107 -4.65 11.21 -16.67
C GLN A 107 -3.24 11.78 -16.45
N ALA A 108 -2.68 11.62 -15.25
CA ALA A 108 -1.35 12.08 -14.89
C ALA A 108 -0.47 10.87 -14.57
N PRO A 109 0.82 10.87 -14.97
CA PRO A 109 1.70 9.77 -14.63
C PRO A 109 1.89 9.70 -13.12
N SER A 110 1.94 8.48 -12.59
CA SER A 110 2.12 8.21 -11.15
C SER A 110 3.55 8.38 -10.64
N ASN A 111 4.46 8.84 -11.50
CA ASN A 111 5.82 9.25 -11.16
C ASN A 111 5.88 10.76 -10.85
N ASP A 112 7.09 11.29 -10.65
CA ASP A 112 7.33 12.69 -10.28
C ASP A 112 6.74 13.70 -11.29
N GLY A 113 6.40 13.27 -12.51
CA GLY A 113 5.64 14.08 -13.47
C GLY A 113 4.23 14.47 -13.00
N GLY A 114 3.64 13.73 -12.06
CA GLY A 114 2.34 14.04 -11.45
C GLY A 114 2.41 14.91 -10.19
N ILE A 115 3.60 15.12 -9.60
CA ILE A 115 3.76 15.89 -8.35
C ILE A 115 3.41 17.36 -8.56
N ALA A 116 3.86 17.96 -9.68
CA ALA A 116 3.58 19.36 -10.01
C ALA A 116 2.08 19.66 -10.11
N LEU A 117 1.28 18.70 -10.61
CA LEU A 117 -0.18 18.83 -10.68
C LEU A 117 -0.81 18.85 -9.28
N GLY A 118 -0.38 17.95 -8.39
CA GLY A 118 -0.84 17.93 -7.00
C GLY A 118 -0.49 19.22 -6.26
N GLN A 119 0.73 19.73 -6.44
CA GLN A 119 1.17 21.01 -5.87
C GLN A 119 0.33 22.19 -6.36
N ALA A 120 0.05 22.26 -7.66
CA ALA A 120 -0.78 23.31 -8.24
C ALA A 120 -2.23 23.28 -7.70
N ALA A 121 -2.85 22.10 -7.59
CA ALA A 121 -4.21 21.95 -7.07
C ALA A 121 -4.32 22.35 -5.58
N ILE A 122 -3.32 21.98 -4.76
CA ILE A 122 -3.25 22.38 -3.35
C ILE A 122 -3.11 23.90 -3.25
N ALA A 123 -2.20 24.51 -4.03
CA ALA A 123 -1.99 25.96 -4.02
C ALA A 123 -3.26 26.73 -4.42
N LEU A 124 -3.97 26.28 -5.47
CA LEU A 124 -5.24 26.86 -5.89
C LEU A 124 -6.29 26.80 -4.78
N THR A 125 -6.45 25.64 -4.14
CA THR A 125 -7.43 25.45 -3.05
C THR A 125 -7.10 26.35 -1.86
N GLN A 126 -5.83 26.47 -1.48
CA GLN A 126 -5.38 27.36 -0.40
C GLN A 126 -5.58 28.85 -0.73
N CYS A 127 -5.39 29.25 -1.99
CA CYS A 127 -5.67 30.62 -2.44
C CYS A 127 -7.17 30.93 -2.43
N MET A 128 -8.02 29.96 -2.80
CA MET A 128 -9.48 30.12 -2.78
C MET A 128 -10.04 30.16 -1.36
N ALA A 129 -9.48 29.40 -0.41
CA ALA A 129 -9.90 29.39 0.99
C ALA A 129 -9.46 30.62 1.80
N LYS A 130 -8.53 31.43 1.28
CA LYS A 130 -8.04 32.68 1.89
C LYS A 130 -8.78 33.94 1.40
N ARG A 131 -9.83 33.78 0.59
CA ARG A 131 -10.76 34.86 0.20
C ARG A 131 -12.02 34.78 1.06
#